data_AF-A0A848GEH3-F1
#
_entry.id   AF-A0A848GEH3-F1
#
_cell.length_a   1.000
_cell.length_b   1.000
_cell.length_c   1.000
_cell.angle_alpha   90.00
_cell.angle_beta   90.00
_cell.angle_gamma   90.00
#
_symmetry.space_group_name_H-M   'P 1'
#
loop_
_entity.id
_entity.type
_entity.pdbx_description
1 polymer ?
#
loop_
_entity_poly.entity_id
_entity_poly.type
_entity_poly.pdbx_seq_one_letter_code
_entity_poly.pdbx_strand_id
1 'polypeptide(L)' 'MARYGEAFRNRAVARLLPPESAQVGVVSQEIGVSVQTLERWREDAQSRPARGRAWTARARLEAVITTAAMDEAGKSA' A
#
# COMPACT_ATOMS: atom_id res chain seq x y z
N MET A 1 21.98 14.61 -8.69
CA MET A 1 20.61 14.47 -9.24
C MET A 1 19.71 15.53 -8.63
N ALA A 2 19.06 16.36 -9.46
CA ALA A 2 17.92 17.15 -9.01
C ALA A 2 16.90 16.18 -8.38
N ARG A 3 16.58 16.40 -7.10
CA ARG A 3 15.63 15.53 -6.39
C ARG A 3 14.23 15.90 -6.87
N TYR A 4 13.51 14.93 -7.45
CA TYR A 4 12.08 15.10 -7.70
C TYR A 4 11.41 15.51 -6.39
N GLY A 5 10.55 16.54 -6.44
CA GLY A 5 9.81 16.97 -5.26
C GLY A 5 8.94 15.84 -4.71
N GLU A 6 8.83 15.74 -3.38
CA GLU A 6 8.07 14.66 -2.73
C GLU A 6 6.60 14.61 -3.18
N ALA A 7 5.96 15.78 -3.33
CA ALA A 7 4.59 15.88 -3.82
C ALA A 7 4.44 15.37 -5.27
N PHE A 8 5.46 15.56 -6.11
CA PHE A 8 5.46 15.04 -7.47
C PHE A 8 5.59 13.51 -7.46
N ARG A 9 6.55 12.98 -6.69
CA ARG A 9 6.72 11.54 -6.49
C ARG A 9 5.44 10.87 -5.98
N ASN A 10 4.80 11.46 -4.97
CA ASN A 10 3.58 10.89 -4.39
C ASN A 10 2.42 10.83 -5.39
N ARG A 11 2.26 11.88 -6.22
CA ARG A 11 1.26 11.86 -7.30
C ARG A 11 1.56 10.80 -8.36
N ALA A 12 2.81 10.66 -8.77
CA ALA A 12 3.21 9.63 -9.72
C ALA A 12 2.95 8.22 -9.16
N VAL A 13 3.31 7.98 -7.89
CA VAL A 13 3.09 6.69 -7.20
C VAL A 13 1.60 6.38 -7.02
N ALA A 14 0.77 7.38 -6.70
CA ALA A 14 -0.68 7.18 -6.52
C ALA A 14 -1.33 6.56 -7.77
N ARG A 15 -0.87 6.97 -8.97
CA ARG A 15 -1.35 6.43 -10.24
C ARG A 15 -0.94 4.97 -10.48
N LEU A 16 0.20 4.55 -9.92
CA LEU A 16 0.76 3.20 -10.08
C LEU A 16 0.22 2.18 -9.07
N LEU A 17 -0.56 2.63 -8.08
CA LEU A 17 -1.14 1.81 -7.03
C LEU A 17 -2.67 1.73 -7.18
N PRO A 18 -3.33 0.79 -6.49
CA PRO A 18 -4.78 0.80 -6.41
C PRO A 18 -5.32 2.14 -5.88
N PRO A 19 -6.43 2.66 -6.44
CA PRO A 19 -7.33 2.01 -7.40
C PRO A 19 -6.91 2.08 -8.87
N GLU A 20 -6.08 3.06 -9.25
CA GLU A 20 -5.80 3.37 -10.67
C GLU A 20 -4.96 2.29 -11.36
N SER A 21 -3.94 1.75 -10.67
CA SER A 21 -3.08 0.67 -11.16
C SER A 21 -2.55 0.89 -12.60
N ALA A 22 -2.23 2.14 -12.94
CA ALA A 22 -1.78 2.52 -14.27
C ALA A 22 -0.48 1.81 -14.66
N GLN A 23 -0.32 1.54 -15.96
CA GLN A 23 0.90 0.93 -16.47
C GLN A 23 2.07 1.90 -16.35
N VAL A 24 3.21 1.40 -15.85
CA VAL A 24 4.42 2.21 -15.64
C VAL A 24 4.90 2.88 -16.93
N GLY A 25 4.82 2.18 -18.07
CA GLY A 25 5.21 2.73 -19.37
C GLY A 25 4.37 3.95 -19.78
N VAL A 26 3.06 3.91 -19.56
CA VAL A 26 2.15 5.03 -19.85
C VAL A 26 2.49 6.23 -18.98
N VAL A 27 2.61 6.03 -17.67
CA VAL A 27 2.97 7.11 -16.73
C VAL A 27 4.35 7.68 -17.09
N SER A 28 5.30 6.84 -17.47
CA SER A 28 6.64 7.24 -17.90
C SER A 28 6.62 8.20 -19.09
N GLN A 29 5.87 7.86 -20.13
CA GLN A 29 5.71 8.71 -21.33
C GLN A 29 5.01 10.03 -21.00
N GLU A 30 4.02 10.02 -20.11
CA GLU A 30 3.27 11.23 -19.78
C GLU A 30 4.05 12.23 -18.93
N ILE A 31 4.84 11.76 -17.95
CA ILE A 31 5.52 12.65 -16.99
C ILE A 31 7.02 12.80 -17.25
N GLY A 32 7.56 12.10 -18.24
CA GLY A 32 8.98 12.17 -18.62
C GLY A 32 9.95 11.55 -17.62
N VAL A 33 9.48 10.66 -16.74
CA VAL A 33 10.32 9.95 -15.76
C VAL A 33 10.60 8.55 -16.26
N SER A 34 11.84 8.06 -16.12
CA SER A 34 12.20 6.71 -16.58
C SER A 34 11.39 5.61 -15.89
N VAL A 35 11.04 4.57 -16.66
CA VAL A 35 10.34 3.37 -16.17
C VAL A 35 11.01 2.79 -14.92
N GLN A 36 12.33 2.62 -14.96
CA GLN A 36 13.13 2.12 -13.83
C GLN A 36 12.98 2.95 -12.55
N THR A 37 12.82 4.27 -12.68
CA THR A 37 12.62 5.15 -11.51
C THR A 37 11.22 4.96 -10.92
N LEU A 38 10.21 4.83 -11.79
CA LEU A 38 8.83 4.61 -11.38
C LEU A 38 8.62 3.22 -10.75
N GLU A 39 9.26 2.18 -11.28
CA GLU A 39 9.27 0.84 -10.69
C GLU A 39 9.84 0.88 -9.28
N ARG A 40 11.04 1.47 -9.12
CA ARG A 40 11.65 1.65 -7.79
C ARG A 40 10.75 2.40 -6.81
N TRP A 41 10.01 3.41 -7.29
CA TRP A 41 9.08 4.14 -6.44
C TRP A 41 7.84 3.32 -6.07
N ARG A 42 7.31 2.53 -7.00
CA ARG A 42 6.19 1.62 -6.76
C ARG A 42 6.57 0.52 -5.77
N GLU A 43 7.78 -0.02 -5.85
CA GLU A 43 8.32 -0.99 -4.90
C GLU A 43 8.48 -0.40 -3.50
N ASP A 44 9.11 0.78 -3.37
CA ASP A 44 9.23 1.49 -2.08
C ASP A 44 7.86 1.84 -1.48
N ALA A 45 6.86 2.12 -2.31
CA ALA A 45 5.51 2.41 -1.84
C ALA A 45 4.75 1.15 -1.38
N GLN A 46 4.95 0.00 -2.04
CA GLN A 46 4.36 -1.28 -1.66
C GLN A 46 5.03 -1.91 -0.44
N SER A 47 6.34 -1.71 -0.27
CA SER A 47 7.08 -2.21 0.90
C SER A 47 6.73 -1.44 2.18
N ARG A 48 6.22 -0.21 2.04
CA ARG A 48 5.70 0.56 3.17
C ARG A 48 4.35 -0.02 3.58
N PRO A 49 4.14 -0.31 4.88
CA PRO A 49 2.82 -0.68 5.36
C PRO A 49 1.84 0.43 4.99
N ALA A 50 0.66 0.06 4.48
CA ALA A 50 -0.37 1.01 4.10
C ALA A 50 -0.59 2.00 5.26
N ARG A 51 -0.25 3.28 5.04
CA ARG A 51 -0.48 4.36 6.01
C ARG A 51 -1.98 4.41 6.27
N GLY A 52 -2.42 3.78 7.36
CA GLY A 52 -3.84 3.58 7.67
C GLY A 52 -4.18 2.22 8.28
N ARG A 53 -3.29 1.21 8.19
CA ARG A 53 -3.48 -0.08 8.88
C ARG A 53 -2.53 -0.28 10.06
N ALA A 54 -2.27 0.78 10.83
CA ALA A 54 -1.79 0.56 12.18
C ALA A 54 -2.96 -0.04 12.96
N TRP A 55 -2.80 -1.28 13.41
CA TRP A 55 -3.82 -1.91 14.25
C TRP A 55 -3.91 -1.14 15.56
N THR A 56 -5.06 -0.55 15.85
CA THR A 56 -5.27 0.06 17.17
C THR A 56 -5.28 -1.04 18.23
N ALA A 57 -4.86 -0.75 19.46
CA ALA A 57 -4.89 -1.73 20.55
C ALA A 57 -6.29 -2.33 20.74
N ARG A 58 -7.34 -1.52 20.57
CA ARG A 58 -8.74 -1.96 20.54
C ARG A 58 -9.02 -2.90 19.37
N ALA A 59 -8.69 -2.52 18.13
CA ALA A 59 -8.91 -3.38 16.97
C ALA A 59 -8.17 -4.72 17.08
N ARG A 60 -7.00 -4.71 17.74
CA ARG A 60 -6.25 -5.92 18.09
C ARG A 60 -6.99 -6.81 19.07
N LEU A 61 -7.49 -6.23 20.16
CA LEU A 61 -8.24 -6.98 21.18
C LEU A 61 -9.54 -7.58 20.61
N GLU A 62 -10.32 -6.79 19.88
CA GLU A 62 -11.59 -7.23 19.29
C GLU A 62 -11.40 -8.41 18.32
N ALA A 63 -10.34 -8.36 17.51
CA ALA A 63 -10.02 -9.47 16.62
C ALA A 63 -9.64 -10.74 17.39
N VAL A 64 -8.88 -10.65 18.49
CA VAL A 64 -8.54 -11.80 19.35
C VAL A 64 -9.80 -12.40 19.99
N ILE A 65 -10.68 -11.57 20.55
CA ILE A 65 -11.95 -12.02 21.15
C ILE A 65 -12.81 -12.73 20.11
N THR A 66 -12.95 -12.14 18.93
CA THR A 66 -13.73 -12.72 17.82
C THR A 66 -13.18 -14.08 17.41
N THR A 67 -11.86 -14.21 17.24
CA THR A 67 -11.25 -15.50 16.89
C THR A 67 -11.35 -16.54 18.00
N ALA A 68 -11.24 -16.14 19.28
CA ALA A 68 -11.41 -17.05 20.41
C ALA A 68 -12.85 -17.59 20.49
N ALA A 69 -13.84 -16.75 20.22
CA ALA A 69 -15.25 -17.18 20.19
C ALA A 69 -15.54 -18.16 19.04
N MET A 70 -14.84 -18.03 17.90
CA MET A 70 -14.95 -19.00 16.80
C MET A 70 -14.31 -20.36 17.14
N ASP A 71 -13.22 -20.37 17.92
CA ASP A 71 -12.56 -21.62 18.38
C ASP A 71 -13.45 -22.43 19.35
N GLU A 72 -14.10 -21.75 20.30
CA GLU A 72 -15.04 -22.38 21.24
C GLU A 72 -16.29 -22.97 20.55
N ALA A 73 -16.74 -22.35 19.46
CA ALA A 73 -17.84 -22.88 18.65
C ALA A 73 -17.48 -24.18 17.92
N GLY A 74 -16.20 -24.41 17.59
CA GLY A 74 -15.72 -25.65 16.99
C GLY A 74 -15.50 -26.80 18.00
N LYS A 75 -15.37 -26.47 19.29
CA LYS A 75 -15.10 -27.45 20.37
C LYS A 75 -16.36 -28.05 21.00
N SER A 76 -17.53 -27.53 20.65
CA SER A 76 -18.84 -27.96 21.16
C SER A 76 -19.59 -28.93 20.21
N ALA A 77 -18.87 -29.57 19.27
CA ALA A 77 -19.40 -30.53 18.29
C ALA A 77 -19.08 -31.99 18.66
#